data_AF-A0A7X7WDR2-F1
#
_entry.id   AF-A0A7X7WDR2-F1
#
_cell.length_a   1.000
_cell.length_b   1.000
_cell.length_c   1.000
_cell.angle_alpha   90.00
_cell.angle_beta   90.00
_cell.angle_gamma   90.00
#
_symmetry.space_group_name_H-M   'P 1'
#
loop_
_entity.id
_entity.type
_entity.pdbx_description
1 polymer ?
#
loop_
_entity_poly.entity_id
_entity_poly.type
_entity_poly.pdbx_seq_one_letter_code
_entity_poly.pdbx_strand_id
1 'polypeptide(L)'
;MRLLISLFLAVYCSLSYAQKENELSLPKKALEVIVKNLKEGDSLVKAYAIESLGETGNKRIVPVIKKYLKDQNGYIKVSAGWALWKLSDPQGLESLYEVIENAPSQSPVNDPLVELKNIAE
;
A
#
# COMPACT_ATOMS: atom_id res chain seq x y z
N MET A 1 28.89 -39.42 1.09
CA MET A 1 27.59 -39.27 0.37
C MET A 1 26.45 -38.76 1.25
N ARG A 2 26.20 -39.29 2.46
CA ARG A 2 25.08 -38.84 3.33
C ARG A 2 25.11 -37.35 3.69
N LEU A 3 26.29 -36.78 3.96
CA LEU A 3 26.47 -35.35 4.28
C LEU A 3 26.16 -34.41 3.10
N LEU A 4 26.41 -34.85 1.86
CA LEU A 4 26.11 -34.05 0.67
C LEU A 4 24.60 -33.99 0.42
N ILE A 5 23.89 -35.11 0.59
CA ILE A 5 22.43 -35.16 0.39
C ILE A 5 21.70 -34.29 1.43
N SER A 6 22.15 -34.27 2.69
CA SER A 6 21.59 -33.41 3.73
C SER A 6 21.87 -31.92 3.50
N LEU A 7 23.05 -31.57 3.00
CA LEU A 7 23.38 -30.19 2.60
C LEU A 7 22.53 -29.74 1.42
N PHE A 8 22.35 -30.59 0.41
CA PHE A 8 21.49 -30.29 -0.72
C PHE A 8 20.03 -30.13 -0.32
N LEU A 9 19.48 -30.99 0.56
CA LEU A 9 18.12 -30.83 1.09
C LEU A 9 17.97 -29.59 1.96
N ALA A 10 18.95 -29.26 2.81
CA ALA A 10 18.91 -28.06 3.65
C ALA A 10 19.00 -26.77 2.81
N VAL A 11 19.82 -26.77 1.76
CA VAL A 11 19.91 -25.68 0.79
C VAL A 11 18.62 -25.57 -0.03
N TYR A 12 18.05 -26.67 -0.52
CA TYR A 12 16.77 -26.66 -1.24
C TYR A 12 15.60 -26.24 -0.33
N CYS A 13 15.62 -26.67 0.93
CA CYS A 13 14.62 -26.31 1.92
C CYS A 13 14.70 -24.81 2.23
N SER A 14 15.89 -24.27 2.51
CA SER A 14 16.07 -22.83 2.74
C SER A 14 15.75 -21.98 1.51
N LEU A 15 16.05 -22.44 0.29
CA LEU A 15 15.67 -21.74 -0.94
C LEU A 15 14.15 -21.75 -1.17
N SER A 16 13.48 -22.88 -0.90
CA SER A 16 12.02 -23.02 -0.96
C SER A 16 11.32 -22.16 0.10
N TYR A 17 11.84 -22.15 1.33
CA TYR A 17 11.37 -21.29 2.41
C TYR A 17 11.54 -19.80 2.07
N ALA A 18 12.66 -19.41 1.44
CA ALA A 18 12.89 -18.03 1.01
C ALA A 18 12.00 -17.61 -0.19
N GLN A 19 11.65 -18.54 -1.09
CA GLN A 19 10.75 -18.26 -2.22
C GLN A 19 9.28 -18.14 -1.79
N LYS A 20 8.85 -18.86 -0.75
CA LYS A 20 7.47 -18.82 -0.21
C LYS A 20 7.11 -17.46 0.42
N GLU A 21 8.10 -16.63 0.71
CA GLU A 21 7.91 -15.33 1.37
C GLU A 21 7.81 -14.12 0.44
N ASN A 22 8.00 -14.31 -0.87
CA ASN A 22 7.94 -13.22 -1.86
C ASN A 22 6.56 -13.06 -2.52
N GLU A 23 5.55 -13.79 -2.05
CA GLU A 23 4.17 -13.58 -2.49
C GLU A 23 3.54 -12.44 -1.69
N LEU A 24 3.85 -11.24 -2.15
CA LEU A 24 2.84 -10.18 -2.19
C LEU A 24 1.58 -10.84 -2.81
N SER A 25 0.49 -10.97 -2.05
CA SER A 25 -0.71 -11.81 -2.31
C SER A 25 -1.46 -11.54 -3.62
N LEU A 26 -0.88 -10.72 -4.49
CA LEU A 26 -1.34 -10.37 -5.82
C LEU A 26 -0.61 -11.21 -6.86
N PRO A 27 -1.30 -11.68 -7.92
CA PRO A 27 -0.64 -12.31 -9.06
C PRO A 27 0.51 -11.43 -9.56
N LYS A 28 1.66 -12.02 -9.91
CA LYS A 28 2.85 -11.29 -10.38
C LYS A 28 2.54 -10.15 -11.38
N LYS A 29 1.60 -10.40 -12.30
CA LYS A 29 1.12 -9.42 -13.28
C LYS A 29 0.41 -8.21 -12.65
N ALA A 30 -0.38 -8.41 -11.60
CA ALA A 30 -1.03 -7.32 -10.88
C ALA A 30 0.01 -6.44 -10.16
N LEU A 31 1.09 -7.05 -9.64
CA LEU A 31 2.20 -6.30 -9.04
C LEU A 31 2.96 -5.46 -10.06
N GLU A 32 3.26 -6.02 -11.23
CA GLU A 32 3.91 -5.29 -12.31
C GLU A 32 3.07 -4.08 -12.74
N VAL A 33 1.74 -4.25 -12.84
CA VAL A 33 0.81 -3.16 -13.17
C VAL A 33 0.79 -2.09 -12.06
N ILE A 34 0.70 -2.48 -10.78
CA ILE A 34 0.71 -1.53 -9.67
C ILE A 34 2.03 -0.76 -9.62
N VAL A 35 3.17 -1.43 -9.76
CA VAL A 35 4.48 -0.77 -9.78
C VAL A 35 4.60 0.20 -10.95
N LYS A 36 4.08 -0.17 -12.12
CA LYS A 36 4.02 0.73 -13.28
C LYS A 36 3.16 1.95 -12.98
N ASN A 37 1.95 1.75 -12.46
CA ASN A 37 1.01 2.83 -12.13
C ASN A 37 1.58 3.78 -11.08
N LEU A 38 2.28 3.27 -10.06
CA LEU A 38 2.95 4.09 -9.05
C LEU A 38 4.08 4.97 -9.62
N LYS A 39 4.70 4.57 -10.74
CA LYS A 39 5.79 5.32 -11.37
C LYS A 39 5.28 6.30 -12.42
N GLU A 40 4.43 5.81 -13.31
CA GLU A 40 4.05 6.49 -14.56
C GLU A 40 2.65 7.12 -14.51
N GLY A 41 1.83 6.72 -13.53
CA GLY A 41 0.47 7.22 -13.40
C GLY A 41 0.41 8.70 -13.03
N ASP A 42 -0.68 9.34 -13.43
CA ASP A 42 -1.09 10.60 -12.82
C ASP A 42 -1.47 10.40 -11.35
N SER A 43 -1.78 11.49 -10.65
CA SER A 43 -2.07 11.45 -9.22
C SER A 43 -3.25 10.55 -8.86
N LEU A 44 -4.28 10.46 -9.71
CA LEU A 44 -5.43 9.59 -9.47
C LEU A 44 -5.06 8.13 -9.68
N VAL A 45 -4.34 7.81 -10.76
CA VAL A 45 -3.85 6.46 -11.03
C VAL A 45 -2.93 5.97 -9.91
N LYS A 46 -2.07 6.85 -9.38
CA LYS A 46 -1.22 6.55 -8.22
C LYS A 46 -2.05 6.32 -6.95
N ALA A 47 -3.04 7.16 -6.69
CA ALA A 47 -3.93 7.03 -5.54
C ALA A 47 -4.65 5.66 -5.54
N TYR A 48 -5.24 5.26 -6.67
CA TYR A 48 -5.87 3.94 -6.82
C TYR A 48 -4.88 2.78 -6.68
N ALA A 49 -3.64 2.94 -7.17
CA ALA A 49 -2.61 1.92 -7.00
C ALA A 49 -2.22 1.74 -5.51
N ILE A 50 -2.18 2.82 -4.73
CA ILE A 50 -1.92 2.77 -3.28
C ILE A 50 -3.09 2.13 -2.54
N GLU A 51 -4.32 2.50 -2.86
CA GLU A 51 -5.51 1.88 -2.28
C GLU A 51 -5.57 0.38 -2.56
N SER A 52 -5.32 -0.02 -3.81
CA SER A 52 -5.25 -1.43 -4.21
C SER A 52 -4.21 -2.22 -3.41
N LEU A 53 -3.09 -1.58 -3.03
CA LEU A 53 -2.10 -2.20 -2.15
C LEU A 53 -2.64 -2.38 -0.72
N GLY A 54 -3.44 -1.42 -0.22
CA GLY A 54 -4.15 -1.54 1.06
C GLY A 54 -5.13 -2.71 1.10
N GLU A 55 -5.91 -2.91 0.02
CA GLU A 55 -6.88 -4.02 -0.10
C GLU A 55 -6.24 -5.40 -0.01
N THR A 56 -4.93 -5.52 -0.28
CA THR A 56 -4.24 -6.82 -0.25
C THR A 56 -4.22 -7.45 1.15
N GLY A 57 -4.42 -6.64 2.21
CA GLY A 57 -4.22 -7.07 3.59
C GLY A 57 -2.77 -7.39 3.95
N ASN A 58 -1.81 -7.23 3.01
CA ASN A 58 -0.43 -7.62 3.23
C ASN A 58 0.34 -6.56 4.00
N LYS A 59 0.47 -6.75 5.32
CA LYS A 59 1.19 -5.80 6.18
C LYS A 59 2.66 -5.53 5.79
N ARG A 60 3.29 -6.38 4.96
CA ARG A 60 4.66 -6.13 4.45
C ARG A 60 4.76 -4.84 3.62
N ILE A 61 3.64 -4.34 3.08
CA ILE A 61 3.63 -3.11 2.28
C ILE A 61 3.46 -1.82 3.08
N VAL A 62 3.19 -1.91 4.39
CA VAL A 62 3.06 -0.74 5.28
C VAL A 62 4.23 0.25 5.13
N PRO A 63 5.52 -0.17 5.12
CA PRO A 63 6.65 0.75 4.94
C PRO A 63 6.68 1.41 3.56
N VAL A 64 6.09 0.79 2.54
CA VAL A 64 5.99 1.35 1.20
C VAL A 64 4.92 2.44 1.18
N ILE A 65 3.74 2.17 1.77
CA ILE A 65 2.64 3.14 1.80
C ILE A 65 2.99 4.37 2.64
N LYS A 66 3.72 4.22 3.76
CA LYS A 66 4.11 5.35 4.62
C LYS A 66 4.87 6.47 3.89
N LYS A 67 5.52 6.18 2.77
CA LYS A 67 6.21 7.18 1.95
C LYS A 67 5.25 8.18 1.30
N TYR A 68 4.01 7.77 1.07
CA TYR A 68 2.98 8.56 0.39
C TYR A 68 2.14 9.42 1.33
N LEU A 69 2.27 9.23 2.67
CA LEU A 69 1.64 10.11 3.66
C LEU A 69 2.14 11.57 3.59
N LYS A 70 3.32 11.78 2.98
CA LYS A 70 3.94 13.11 2.82
C LYS A 70 3.86 13.63 1.39
N ASP A 71 3.04 13.00 0.54
CA ASP A 71 2.87 13.46 -0.84
C ASP A 71 2.21 14.84 -0.87
N GLN A 72 2.55 15.65 -1.88
CA GLN A 72 1.98 16.97 -2.08
C GLN A 72 0.55 16.90 -2.61
N ASN A 73 0.19 15.80 -3.28
CA ASN A 73 -1.14 15.60 -3.81
C ASN A 73 -2.08 15.02 -2.73
N GLY A 74 -3.21 15.70 -2.50
CA GLY A 74 -4.20 15.31 -1.51
C GLY A 74 -4.80 13.90 -1.73
N TYR A 75 -5.03 13.49 -2.98
CA TYR A 75 -5.55 12.16 -3.31
C TYR A 75 -4.57 11.07 -2.87
N ILE A 76 -3.29 11.25 -3.18
CA ILE A 76 -2.24 10.29 -2.81
C ILE A 76 -2.13 10.17 -1.29
N LYS A 77 -2.16 11.31 -0.59
CA LYS A 77 -2.08 11.36 0.87
C LYS A 77 -3.27 10.66 1.53
N VAL A 78 -4.50 10.95 1.07
CA VAL A 78 -5.73 10.30 1.53
C VAL A 78 -5.70 8.80 1.29
N SER A 79 -5.40 8.36 0.06
CA SER A 79 -5.32 6.93 -0.26
C SER A 79 -4.26 6.21 0.57
N ALA A 80 -3.13 6.86 0.87
CA ALA A 80 -2.11 6.30 1.75
C ALA A 80 -2.60 6.14 3.19
N GLY A 81 -3.26 7.16 3.75
CA GLY A 81 -3.87 7.08 5.09
C GLY A 81 -4.93 5.98 5.17
N TRP A 82 -5.81 5.93 4.17
CA TRP A 82 -6.87 4.93 4.05
C TRP A 82 -6.32 3.49 3.96
N ALA A 83 -5.34 3.28 3.08
CA ALA A 83 -4.71 1.98 2.92
C ALA A 83 -4.00 1.52 4.20
N LEU A 84 -3.35 2.42 4.94
CA LEU A 84 -2.74 2.11 6.24
C LEU A 84 -3.78 1.76 7.30
N TRP A 85 -4.92 2.48 7.33
CA TRP A 85 -6.02 2.15 8.22
C TRP A 85 -6.57 0.74 7.96
N LYS A 86 -6.79 0.38 6.69
CA LYS A 86 -7.21 -0.99 6.29
C LYS A 86 -6.20 -2.06 6.73
N LEU A 87 -4.92 -1.74 6.75
CA LEU A 87 -3.85 -2.63 7.23
C LEU A 87 -3.67 -2.62 8.75
N SER A 88 -4.55 -1.91 9.47
CA SER A 88 -4.50 -1.71 10.93
C SER A 88 -3.21 -1.03 11.40
N ASP A 89 -2.60 -0.18 10.57
CA ASP A 89 -1.51 0.70 10.99
C ASP A 89 -2.09 2.02 11.55
N PRO A 90 -1.79 2.37 12.81
CA PRO A 90 -2.41 3.52 13.47
C PRO A 90 -2.06 4.87 12.83
N GLN A 91 -0.96 4.98 12.09
CA GLN A 91 -0.63 6.22 11.38
C GLN A 91 -1.61 6.53 10.24
N GLY A 92 -2.38 5.53 9.79
CA GLY A 92 -3.44 5.75 8.82
C GLY A 92 -4.49 6.72 9.34
N LEU A 93 -5.03 6.47 10.54
CA LEU A 93 -6.01 7.35 11.17
C LEU A 93 -5.44 8.73 11.49
N GLU A 94 -4.23 8.77 12.06
CA GLU A 94 -3.56 10.04 12.39
C GLU A 94 -3.40 10.93 11.15
N SER A 95 -2.93 10.35 10.03
CA SER A 95 -2.79 11.09 8.79
C SER A 95 -4.13 11.52 8.20
N LEU A 96 -5.18 10.70 8.31
CA LEU A 96 -6.52 11.06 7.83
C LEU A 96 -7.09 12.24 8.62
N TYR A 97 -6.89 12.29 9.94
CA TYR A 97 -7.30 13.42 10.77
C TYR A 97 -6.57 14.72 10.40
N GLU A 98 -5.24 14.68 10.24
CA GLU A 98 -4.45 15.84 9.82
C GLU A 98 -4.96 16.39 8.49
N VAL A 99 -5.31 15.49 7.57
CA VAL A 99 -5.78 15.83 6.24
C VAL A 99 -7.18 16.47 6.26
N ILE A 100 -8.08 15.99 7.12
CA ILE A 100 -9.41 16.58 7.32
C ILE A 100 -9.30 17.95 8.01
N GLU A 101 -8.44 18.09 9.02
CA GLU A 101 -8.27 19.35 9.75
C GLU A 101 -7.74 20.49 8.86
N ASN A 102 -6.86 20.15 7.92
CA ASN A 102 -6.27 21.11 6.99
C ASN A 102 -7.06 21.23 5.66
N ALA A 103 -8.24 20.61 5.57
CA ALA A 103 -9.05 20.64 4.36
C ALA A 103 -9.65 22.03 4.11
N PRO A 104 -9.54 22.59 2.89
CA PRO A 104 -10.22 23.83 2.57
C PRO A 104 -11.74 23.65 2.67
N SER A 105 -12.42 24.63 3.28
CA SER A 105 -13.86 24.57 3.61
C SER A 105 -14.77 24.47 2.37
N GLN A 106 -14.23 24.78 1.19
CA GLN A 106 -14.89 24.69 -0.11
C GLN A 106 -13.95 23.97 -1.08
N SER A 107 -13.98 22.65 -1.00
CA SER A 107 -13.25 21.78 -1.89
C SER A 107 -14.03 21.51 -3.18
N PRO A 108 -13.38 21.44 -4.35
CA PRO A 108 -14.04 21.15 -5.62
C PRO A 108 -14.76 19.78 -5.60
N VAL A 109 -15.79 19.64 -6.44
CA VAL A 109 -16.48 18.35 -6.62
C VAL A 109 -15.46 17.30 -7.07
N ASN A 110 -15.44 16.13 -6.43
CA ASN A 110 -14.44 15.04 -6.50
C ASN A 110 -13.19 15.20 -5.62
N ASP A 111 -13.17 16.16 -4.69
CA ASP A 111 -12.08 16.27 -3.71
C ASP A 111 -12.10 15.09 -2.71
N PRO A 112 -10.96 14.40 -2.49
CA PRO A 112 -10.82 13.30 -1.53
C PRO A 112 -11.30 13.63 -0.12
N LEU A 113 -11.22 14.91 0.24
CA LEU A 113 -11.59 15.43 1.55
C LEU A 113 -13.11 15.46 1.70
N VAL A 114 -13.84 15.77 0.63
CA VAL A 114 -15.29 15.71 0.59
C VAL A 114 -15.75 14.25 0.65
N GLU A 115 -15.10 13.35 -0.09
CA GLU A 115 -15.40 11.92 -0.04
C GLU A 115 -15.14 11.31 1.35
N LEU A 116 -14.00 11.61 1.97
CA LEU A 116 -13.70 11.18 3.34
C LEU A 116 -14.72 11.71 4.35
N LYS A 117 -15.10 12.98 4.25
CA LYS A 117 -16.09 13.59 5.14
C LYS A 117 -17.45 12.89 5.04
N ASN A 118 -17.88 12.56 3.83
CA ASN A 118 -19.14 11.83 3.60
C ASN A 118 -19.12 10.38 4.11
N ILE A 119 -17.95 9.75 4.24
CA ILE A 119 -17.82 8.40 4.81
C ILE A 119 -17.83 8.44 6.35
N ALA A 120 -17.44 9.57 6.95
CA ALA A 120 -17.35 9.75 8.40
C ALA A 120 -18.66 10.24 9.07
N GLU A 121 -19.61 10.75 8.28
CA GLU A 121 -20.98 11.15 8.70
C GLU A 121 -21.98 9.97 8.57
#